data_AF-A0A2J4Y8J1-F1
#
_entry.id   AF-A0A2J4Y8J1-F1
#
_cell.length_a   1.000
_cell.length_b   1.000
_cell.length_c   1.000
_cell.angle_alpha   90.00
_cell.angle_beta   90.00
_cell.angle_gamma   90.00
#
_symmetry.space_group_name_H-M   'P 1'
#
loop_
_entity.id
_entity.type
_entity.pdbx_description
1 polymer ?
#
loop_
_entity_poly.entity_id
_entity_poly.type
_entity_poly.pdbx_seq_one_letter_code
_entity_poly.pdbx_strand_id
1 'polypeptide(L)'
;METKKNNIEFIPKFEKSFLLPRYWGAWLGVFAFAGIALTPASFRDPILGKMGRFVGRLAKSSRRRAQINLLYCFPEKSEQEREAII
;
A
#
# COMPACT_ATOMS: atom_id res chain seq x y z
N MET A 1 45.21 -4.10 14.37
CA MET A 1 45.29 -3.52 13.02
C MET A 1 43.86 -3.40 12.53
N GLU A 2 43.27 -2.20 12.55
CA GLU A 2 41.86 -2.02 12.17
C GLU A 2 41.70 -2.12 10.65
N THR A 3 40.84 -3.02 10.19
CA THR A 3 40.52 -3.19 8.78
C THR A 3 39.61 -2.05 8.32
N LYS A 4 40.15 -1.22 7.42
CA LYS A 4 39.42 -0.11 6.79
C LYS A 4 38.26 -0.67 5.95
N LYS A 5 37.02 -0.51 6.43
CA LYS A 5 35.80 -0.95 5.73
C LYS A 5 35.56 -0.01 4.54
N ASN A 6 35.80 -0.48 3.32
CA ASN A 6 35.47 0.26 2.12
C ASN A 6 33.95 0.18 1.88
N ASN A 7 33.23 1.27 2.13
CA ASN A 7 31.85 1.41 1.71
C ASN A 7 31.84 1.75 0.21
N ILE A 8 31.95 0.73 -0.64
CA ILE A 8 31.74 0.90 -2.08
C ILE A 8 30.23 1.01 -2.28
N GLU A 9 29.70 2.23 -2.29
CA GLU A 9 28.30 2.48 -2.60
C GLU A 9 28.06 2.27 -4.09
N PHE A 10 27.18 1.32 -4.43
CA PHE A 10 26.70 1.20 -5.79
C PHE A 10 25.74 2.35 -6.08
N ILE A 11 26.20 3.28 -6.92
CA ILE A 11 25.36 4.37 -7.45
C ILE A 11 24.88 3.92 -8.84
N PRO A 12 23.64 3.40 -8.98
CA PRO A 12 23.12 3.02 -10.29
C PRO A 12 23.07 4.25 -11.19
N LYS A 13 23.66 4.15 -12.39
CA LYS A 13 23.56 5.16 -13.42
C LYS A 13 22.56 4.70 -14.47
N PHE A 14 21.72 5.63 -14.92
CA PHE A 14 20.83 5.34 -16.04
C PHE A 14 21.64 5.21 -17.32
N GLU A 15 21.51 4.07 -17.99
CA GLU A 15 22.09 3.85 -19.30
C GLU A 15 21.01 3.93 -20.37
N LYS A 16 21.31 4.55 -21.52
CA LYS A 16 20.38 4.60 -22.67
C LYS A 16 19.98 3.20 -23.15
N SER A 17 20.82 2.20 -22.89
CA SER A 17 20.55 0.78 -23.16
C SER A 17 19.29 0.26 -22.45
N PHE A 18 18.88 0.87 -21.33
CA PHE A 18 17.66 0.51 -20.60
C PHE A 18 16.37 0.85 -21.36
N LEU A 19 16.43 1.58 -22.47
CA LEU A 19 15.28 1.85 -23.34
C LEU A 19 15.03 0.71 -24.36
N LEU A 20 15.94 -0.27 -24.46
CA LEU A 20 15.81 -1.38 -25.41
C LEU A 20 14.57 -2.25 -25.11
N PRO A 21 13.98 -2.90 -26.13
CA PRO A 21 12.77 -3.72 -25.99
C PRO A 21 12.83 -4.77 -24.88
N ARG A 22 14.02 -5.32 -24.60
CA ARG A 22 14.23 -6.29 -23.52
C ARG A 22 13.83 -5.77 -22.13
N TYR A 23 13.80 -4.45 -21.92
CA TYR A 23 13.46 -3.81 -20.65
C TYR A 23 12.06 -3.20 -20.62
N TRP A 24 11.28 -3.32 -21.70
CA TRP A 24 9.95 -2.70 -21.77
C TRP A 24 9.00 -3.22 -20.69
N GLY A 25 9.12 -4.47 -20.24
CA GLY A 25 8.35 -4.98 -19.11
C GLY A 25 8.58 -4.17 -17.82
N ALA A 26 9.80 -3.72 -17.58
CA ALA A 26 10.11 -2.86 -16.44
C ALA A 26 9.48 -1.47 -16.60
N TRP A 27 9.56 -0.90 -17.80
CA TRP A 27 8.93 0.39 -18.11
C TRP A 27 7.41 0.34 -17.99
N LEU A 28 6.77 -0.75 -18.41
CA LEU A 28 5.33 -0.95 -18.18
C LEU A 28 4.99 -0.90 -16.69
N GLY A 29 5.80 -1.54 -15.85
CA GLY A 29 5.66 -1.44 -14.39
C GLY A 29 5.81 0.00 -13.89
N VAL A 30 6.84 0.71 -14.35
CA VAL A 30 7.07 2.14 -13.99
C VAL A 30 5.86 2.99 -14.39
N PHE A 31 5.36 2.86 -15.60
CA PHE A 31 4.20 3.61 -16.06
C PHE A 31 2.91 3.23 -15.34
N ALA A 32 2.72 1.96 -14.98
CA ALA A 32 1.60 1.53 -14.16
C ALA A 32 1.63 2.18 -12.77
N PHE A 33 2.79 2.18 -12.11
CA PHE A 33 2.95 2.86 -10.82
C PHE A 33 2.77 4.37 -10.93
N ALA A 34 3.34 4.99 -11.98
CA ALA A 34 3.15 6.42 -12.23
C ALA A 34 1.67 6.75 -12.46
N GLY A 35 0.95 5.94 -13.23
CA GLY A 35 -0.49 6.08 -13.46
C GLY A 35 -1.28 6.04 -12.15
N ILE A 36 -1.00 5.04 -11.30
CA ILE A 36 -1.64 4.93 -9.98
C ILE A 36 -1.30 6.14 -9.09
N ALA A 37 -0.03 6.55 -9.06
CA ALA A 37 0.44 7.65 -8.23
C ALA A 37 -0.14 9.01 -8.65
N LEU A 38 -0.33 9.22 -9.95
CA LEU A 38 -0.86 10.46 -10.53
C LEU A 38 -2.40 10.45 -10.67
N THR A 39 -3.06 9.36 -10.27
CA THR A 39 -4.52 9.25 -10.34
C THR A 39 -5.17 10.26 -9.37
N PRO A 40 -6.10 11.12 -9.84
CA PRO A 40 -6.80 12.07 -8.98
C PRO A 40 -7.57 11.37 -7.84
N ALA A 41 -7.58 11.99 -6.66
CA ALA A 41 -8.26 11.47 -5.46
C ALA A 41 -9.75 11.17 -5.72
N SER A 42 -10.42 11.99 -6.54
CA SER A 42 -11.82 11.82 -6.92
C SER A 42 -12.12 10.48 -7.59
N PHE A 43 -11.16 9.92 -8.33
CA PHE A 43 -11.29 8.59 -8.95
C PHE A 43 -10.73 7.49 -8.05
N ARG A 44 -9.57 7.75 -7.42
CA ARG A 44 -8.86 6.78 -6.59
C ARG A 44 -9.67 6.37 -5.35
N ASP A 45 -10.17 7.33 -4.60
CA ASP A 45 -10.73 7.09 -3.26
C ASP A 45 -12.02 6.27 -3.26
N PRO A 46 -12.98 6.47 -4.20
CA PRO A 46 -14.15 5.60 -4.31
C PRO A 46 -13.79 4.14 -4.64
N ILE A 47 -12.76 3.92 -5.47
CA ILE A 47 -12.30 2.58 -5.85
C ILE A 47 -11.64 1.91 -4.65
N LEU A 48 -10.69 2.60 -4.01
CA LEU A 48 -10.01 2.08 -2.83
C LEU A 48 -10.97 1.86 -1.66
N GLY A 49 -11.97 2.72 -1.48
CA GLY A 49 -13.00 2.53 -0.46
C GLY A 49 -13.87 1.30 -0.70
N LYS A 50 -14.27 1.04 -1.95
CA LYS A 50 -15.00 -0.19 -2.31
C LYS A 50 -14.12 -1.44 -2.13
N MET A 51 -12.87 -1.37 -2.58
CA MET A 51 -11.91 -2.46 -2.45
C MET A 51 -11.61 -2.75 -0.96
N GLY A 52 -11.36 -1.72 -0.16
CA GLY A 52 -11.11 -1.82 1.27
C GLY A 52 -12.27 -2.45 2.02
N ARG A 53 -13.52 -2.06 1.72
CA ARG A 53 -14.71 -2.71 2.29
C ARG A 53 -14.82 -4.17 1.89
N PHE A 54 -14.57 -4.50 0.62
CA PHE A 54 -14.60 -5.88 0.15
C PHE A 54 -13.53 -6.75 0.84
N VAL A 55 -12.28 -6.29 0.85
CA VAL A 55 -11.16 -6.97 1.52
C VAL A 55 -11.39 -7.06 3.02
N GLY A 56 -11.95 -6.02 3.65
CA GLY A 56 -12.28 -6.00 5.08
C GLY A 56 -13.29 -7.08 5.49
N ARG A 57 -14.22 -7.46 4.60
CA ARG A 57 -15.12 -8.62 4.82
C ARG A 57 -14.38 -9.95 4.79
N LEU A 58 -13.30 -10.06 4.02
CA LEU A 58 -12.48 -11.26 3.93
C LEU A 58 -11.41 -11.32 5.03
N ALA A 59 -10.92 -10.17 5.49
CA ALA A 59 -9.86 -10.02 6.49
C ALA A 59 -10.37 -10.23 7.93
N LYS A 60 -10.90 -11.43 8.21
CA LYS A 60 -11.53 -11.81 9.50
C LYS A 60 -10.69 -11.46 10.73
N SER A 61 -9.37 -11.68 10.67
CA SER A 61 -8.47 -11.41 11.79
C SER A 61 -8.37 -9.90 12.11
N SER A 62 -8.26 -9.06 11.07
CA SER A 62 -8.21 -7.61 11.24
C SER A 62 -9.56 -7.05 11.68
N ARG A 63 -10.67 -7.57 11.14
CA ARG A 63 -12.03 -7.20 11.57
C ARG A 63 -12.24 -7.51 13.06
N ARG A 64 -11.87 -8.71 13.51
CA ARG A 64 -11.94 -9.09 14.93
C ARG A 64 -11.13 -8.17 15.83
N ARG A 65 -9.92 -7.79 15.42
CA ARG A 65 -9.09 -6.82 16.17
C ARG A 65 -9.76 -5.46 16.28
N ALA A 66 -10.36 -4.97 15.19
CA ALA A 66 -11.11 -3.71 15.20
C ALA A 66 -12.30 -3.78 16.17
N GLN A 67 -13.09 -4.87 16.14
CA GLN A 67 -14.23 -5.07 17.04
C GLN A 67 -13.81 -5.09 18.51
N ILE A 68 -12.74 -5.81 18.85
CA ILE A 68 -12.19 -5.87 20.21
C ILE A 68 -11.70 -4.49 20.67
N ASN A 69 -10.95 -3.78 19.82
CA ASN A 69 -10.48 -2.44 20.16
C ASN A 69 -11.65 -1.46 20.37
N LEU A 70 -12.67 -1.49 19.51
CA LEU A 70 -13.84 -0.62 19.66
C LEU A 70 -14.68 -0.98 20.90
N LEU A 71 -14.76 -2.27 21.27
CA LEU A 71 -15.39 -2.70 22.51
C LEU A 71 -14.71 -2.10 23.74
N TYR A 72 -13.37 -2.10 23.76
CA TYR A 72 -12.62 -1.55 24.90
C TYR A 72 -12.53 -0.02 24.90
N CYS A 73 -12.36 0.60 23.73
CA CYS A 73 -12.20 2.06 23.63
C CYS A 73 -13.53 2.83 23.66
N PHE A 74 -14.64 2.20 23.26
CA PHE A 74 -15.97 2.82 23.22
C PHE A 74 -17.04 1.93 23.87
N PRO A 75 -16.89 1.58 25.17
CA PRO A 75 -17.81 0.70 25.89
C PRO A 75 -19.25 1.21 25.91
N GLU A 76 -19.46 2.52 25.80
CA GLU A 76 -20.75 3.21 25.78
C GLU A 76 -21.54 3.04 24.48
N LYS A 77 -20.88 2.67 23.37
CA LYS A 77 -21.55 2.44 22.08
C LYS A 77 -22.18 1.05 22.02
N SER A 78 -23.35 0.95 21.41
CA SER A 78 -23.96 -0.32 21.05
C SER A 78 -23.10 -1.09 20.04
N GLU A 79 -23.34 -2.40 19.92
CA GLU A 79 -22.65 -3.24 18.93
C GLU A 79 -22.86 -2.72 17.51
N GLN A 80 -24.08 -2.27 17.18
CA GLN A 80 -24.44 -1.74 15.87
C GLN A 80 -23.69 -0.44 15.56
N GLU A 81 -23.56 0.45 16.56
CA GLU A 81 -22.78 1.70 16.41
C GLU A 81 -21.29 1.43 16.21
N ARG A 82 -20.72 0.43 16.91
CA ARG A 82 -19.32 0.03 16.67
C ARG A 82 -19.14 -0.63 15.31
N GLU A 83 -20.10 -1.44 14.88
CA GLU A 83 -20.05 -2.09 13.56
C GLU A 83 -20.16 -1.07 12.42
N ALA A 84 -20.89 0.04 12.61
CA ALA A 84 -20.96 1.13 11.63
C ALA A 84 -19.62 1.89 11.46
N ILE A 85 -18.69 1.77 12.41
CA ILE A 85 -17.33 2.33 12.31
C ILE A 85 -16.41 1.42 11.47
N ILE A 86 -16.75 0.13 11.31
CA ILE A 86 -15.92 -0.90 10.66
C ILE A 86 -16.33 -1.19 9.21
#